data_AF-A0A2M8BTB9-F1
#
_entry.id   AF-A0A2M8BTB9-F1
#
_cell.length_a   1.000
_cell.length_b   1.000
_cell.length_c   1.000
_cell.angle_alpha   90.00
_cell.angle_beta   90.00
_cell.angle_gamma   90.00
#
_symmetry.space_group_name_H-M   'P 1'
#
loop_
_entity.id
_entity.type
_entity.pdbx_description
1 polymer ?
#
loop_
_entity_poly.entity_id
_entity_poly.type
_entity_poly.pdbx_seq_one_letter_code
_entity_poly.pdbx_strand_id
1 'polypeptide(L)'
;MNSSTISIDTASAITDLSRRTWWRRISAEKVTRVKNDDRGRTVLLWEEVAPHMPVAMTPEDKALVLLADAGDADAQNDLGQLFLVSGKPHAAFYWFALAAQQNQPDAMQWLGHCYVNGKGVAKDENMGVMWIAKAAALGHVIAQGQMQGLIGRALANPATTA
;
A
#
# COMPACT_ATOMS: atom_id res chain seq x y z
N MET A 1 -19.92 -21.84 -7.27
CA MET A 1 -19.35 -20.48 -7.25
C MET A 1 -17.98 -20.62 -6.60
N ASN A 2 -16.90 -20.24 -7.28
CA ASN A 2 -15.57 -20.27 -6.66
C ASN A 2 -15.50 -19.10 -5.68
N SER A 3 -15.48 -19.40 -4.38
CA SER A 3 -15.37 -18.35 -3.36
C SER A 3 -13.97 -17.74 -3.39
N SER A 4 -13.89 -16.43 -3.61
CA SER A 4 -12.63 -15.69 -3.60
C SER A 4 -12.08 -15.59 -2.18
N THR A 5 -10.76 -15.69 -2.03
CA THR A 5 -10.06 -15.59 -0.75
C THR A 5 -9.01 -14.49 -0.78
N ILE A 6 -8.75 -13.87 0.36
CA ILE A 6 -7.68 -12.88 0.55
C ILE A 6 -6.90 -13.18 1.82
N SER A 7 -5.64 -12.77 1.91
CA SER A 7 -4.84 -12.94 3.12
C SER A 7 -5.38 -12.12 4.29
N ILE A 8 -5.08 -12.56 5.52
CA ILE A 8 -5.41 -11.80 6.73
C ILE A 8 -4.74 -10.41 6.77
N ASP A 9 -3.57 -10.27 6.14
CA ASP A 9 -2.87 -8.99 6.04
C ASP A 9 -3.63 -8.04 5.12
N THR A 10 -4.08 -8.51 3.95
CA THR A 10 -4.96 -7.77 3.05
C THR A 10 -6.29 -7.42 3.72
N ALA A 11 -6.93 -8.38 4.39
CA ALA A 11 -8.17 -8.14 5.14
C ALA A 11 -7.96 -7.05 6.21
N SER A 12 -6.80 -7.03 6.87
CA SER A 12 -6.46 -5.99 7.85
C SER A 12 -6.26 -4.63 7.18
N ALA A 13 -5.53 -4.58 6.06
CA ALA A 13 -5.23 -3.35 5.34
C ALA A 13 -6.48 -2.68 4.78
N ILE A 14 -7.44 -3.44 4.23
CA ILE A 14 -8.62 -2.88 3.56
C ILE A 14 -9.78 -2.55 4.51
N THR A 15 -9.78 -3.06 5.76
CA THR A 15 -10.87 -2.87 6.72
C THR A 15 -10.53 -1.95 7.91
N ASP A 16 -9.29 -1.50 8.02
CA ASP A 16 -8.74 -0.85 9.23
C ASP A 16 -8.82 -1.72 10.51
N LEU A 17 -9.12 -3.02 10.38
CA LEU A 17 -9.15 -3.96 11.51
C LEU A 17 -7.78 -4.61 11.70
N SER A 18 -7.30 -4.68 12.94
CA SER A 18 -6.05 -5.37 13.24
C SER A 18 -6.14 -6.89 12.96
N ARG A 19 -4.99 -7.52 12.68
CA ARG A 19 -4.87 -8.99 12.64
C ARG A 19 -5.44 -9.67 13.88
N ARG A 20 -5.22 -9.09 15.07
CA ARG A 20 -5.78 -9.61 16.34
C ARG A 20 -7.31 -9.64 16.30
N THR A 21 -7.93 -8.63 15.70
CA THR A 21 -9.39 -8.58 15.52
C THR A 21 -9.87 -9.70 14.63
N TRP A 22 -9.18 -9.96 13.51
CA TRP A 22 -9.48 -11.08 12.61
C TRP A 22 -9.30 -12.44 13.29
N TRP A 23 -8.21 -12.63 14.04
CA TRP A 23 -8.00 -13.85 14.82
C TRP A 23 -9.10 -14.09 15.84
N ARG A 24 -9.56 -13.03 16.54
CA ARG A 24 -10.71 -13.14 17.46
C ARG A 24 -11.99 -13.58 16.73
N ARG A 25 -12.19 -13.14 15.48
CA ARG A 25 -13.36 -13.53 14.68
C ARG A 25 -13.29 -14.98 14.22
N ILE A 26 -12.10 -15.43 13.83
CA ILE A 26 -11.83 -16.84 13.51
C ILE A 26 -12.11 -17.73 14.74
N SER A 27 -11.56 -17.37 15.90
CA SER A 27 -11.78 -18.14 17.14
C SER A 27 -13.24 -18.16 17.62
N ALA A 28 -14.03 -17.16 17.23
CA ALA A 28 -15.45 -17.07 17.53
C ALA A 28 -16.34 -17.66 16.43
N GLU A 29 -15.77 -18.34 15.43
CA GLU A 29 -16.47 -18.95 14.29
C GLU A 29 -17.34 -17.96 13.48
N LYS A 30 -17.00 -16.67 13.54
CA LYS A 30 -17.71 -15.61 12.79
C LYS A 30 -17.13 -15.39 11.39
N VAL A 31 -15.91 -15.87 11.16
CA VAL A 31 -15.19 -15.78 9.91
C VAL A 31 -14.46 -17.10 9.70
N THR A 32 -14.62 -17.66 8.52
CA THR A 32 -14.03 -18.91 8.06
C THR A 32 -12.58 -18.68 7.66
N ARG A 33 -11.68 -19.37 8.37
CA ARG A 33 -10.30 -19.55 7.92
C ARG A 33 -10.27 -20.65 6.86
N VAL A 34 -9.84 -20.32 5.65
CA VAL A 34 -9.62 -21.31 4.58
C VAL A 34 -8.21 -21.88 4.70
N LYS A 35 -7.96 -23.04 4.09
CA LYS A 35 -6.62 -23.64 3.99
C LYS A 35 -5.63 -22.57 3.50
N ASN A 36 -4.43 -22.56 4.09
CA ASN A 36 -3.40 -21.62 3.69
C ASN A 36 -3.18 -21.68 2.17
N ASP A 37 -2.94 -20.52 1.56
CA ASP A 37 -2.60 -20.45 0.14
C ASP A 37 -1.22 -21.06 -0.14
N ASP A 38 -0.82 -21.08 -1.42
CA ASP A 38 0.48 -21.64 -1.84
C ASP A 38 1.68 -20.91 -1.20
N ARG A 39 1.47 -19.72 -0.63
CA ARG A 39 2.46 -18.92 0.10
C ARG A 39 2.44 -19.18 1.61
N GLY A 40 1.62 -20.13 2.08
CA GLY A 40 1.47 -20.45 3.49
C GLY A 40 0.72 -19.40 4.30
N ARG A 41 0.11 -18.40 3.65
CA ARG A 41 -0.60 -17.30 4.32
C ARG A 41 -1.96 -17.79 4.81
N THR A 42 -2.38 -17.27 5.96
CA THR A 42 -3.76 -17.47 6.42
C THR A 42 -4.69 -16.63 5.56
N VAL A 43 -5.67 -17.27 4.93
CA VAL A 43 -6.63 -16.63 4.03
C VAL A 43 -8.05 -16.74 4.55
N LEU A 44 -8.85 -15.71 4.24
CA LEU A 44 -10.24 -15.53 4.65
C LEU A 44 -11.12 -15.44 3.41
N LEU A 45 -12.40 -15.81 3.53
CA LEU A 45 -13.37 -15.63 2.46
C LEU A 45 -13.67 -14.14 2.25
N TRP A 46 -13.59 -13.68 1.01
CA TRP A 46 -13.91 -12.29 0.65
C TRP A 46 -15.29 -11.86 1.16
N GLU A 47 -16.31 -12.72 0.99
CA GLU A 47 -17.70 -12.40 1.33
C GLU A 47 -17.92 -12.18 2.84
N GLU A 48 -17.02 -12.70 3.67
CA GLU A 48 -17.05 -12.48 5.12
C GLU A 48 -16.20 -11.27 5.54
N VAL A 49 -15.25 -10.85 4.70
CA VAL A 49 -14.43 -9.65 4.93
C VAL A 49 -15.12 -8.39 4.43
N ALA A 50 -15.72 -8.44 3.24
CA ALA A 50 -16.27 -7.30 2.53
C ALA A 50 -17.30 -6.47 3.34
N PRO A 51 -18.19 -7.07 4.15
CA PRO A 51 -19.13 -6.31 4.99
C PRO A 51 -18.45 -5.44 6.06
N HIS A 52 -17.17 -5.64 6.33
CA HIS A 52 -16.39 -4.87 7.30
C HIS A 52 -15.59 -3.71 6.65
N MET A 53 -15.66 -3.55 5.33
CA MET A 53 -14.92 -2.49 4.65
C MET A 53 -15.54 -1.10 4.91
N PRO A 54 -14.71 -0.07 5.16
CA PRO A 54 -15.17 1.29 5.34
C PRO A 54 -15.53 2.01 4.03
N VAL A 55 -15.28 1.37 2.88
CA VAL A 55 -15.52 1.90 1.53
C VAL A 55 -16.30 0.84 0.76
N ALA A 56 -17.36 1.25 0.05
CA ALA A 56 -18.07 0.37 -0.86
C ALA A 56 -17.18 0.07 -2.07
N MET A 57 -17.02 -1.22 -2.39
CA MET A 57 -16.19 -1.66 -3.51
C MET A 57 -17.06 -2.15 -4.66
N THR A 58 -16.71 -1.78 -5.88
CA THR A 58 -17.28 -2.35 -7.10
C THR A 58 -16.73 -3.76 -7.35
N PRO A 59 -17.32 -4.54 -8.28
CA PRO A 59 -16.71 -5.79 -8.73
C PRO A 59 -15.30 -5.62 -9.30
N GLU A 60 -15.03 -4.50 -9.96
CA GLU A 60 -13.70 -4.15 -10.47
C GLU A 60 -12.71 -3.92 -9.33
N ASP A 61 -13.12 -3.20 -8.28
CA ASP A 61 -12.33 -2.98 -7.07
C ASP A 61 -12.01 -4.31 -6.36
N LYS A 62 -12.98 -5.23 -6.31
CA LYS A 62 -12.75 -6.59 -5.78
C LYS A 62 -11.66 -7.31 -6.58
N ALA A 63 -11.73 -7.27 -7.91
CA ALA A 63 -10.72 -7.90 -8.76
C ALA A 63 -9.33 -7.29 -8.54
N LEU A 64 -9.26 -5.97 -8.39
CA LEU A 64 -8.03 -5.24 -8.07
C LEU A 64 -7.44 -5.69 -6.72
N VAL A 65 -8.26 -5.85 -5.68
CA VAL A 65 -7.80 -6.37 -4.37
C VAL A 65 -7.24 -7.78 -4.48
N LEU A 66 -7.87 -8.65 -5.27
CA LEU A 66 -7.41 -10.02 -5.45
C LEU A 66 -6.04 -10.06 -6.17
N LEU A 67 -5.84 -9.23 -7.18
CA LEU A 67 -4.55 -9.09 -7.87
C LEU A 67 -3.47 -8.52 -6.94
N ALA A 68 -3.81 -7.48 -6.16
CA ALA A 68 -2.89 -6.88 -5.21
C ALA A 68 -2.48 -7.86 -4.09
N ASP A 69 -3.42 -8.65 -3.56
CA ASP A 69 -3.16 -9.72 -2.59
C ASP A 69 -2.30 -10.84 -3.20
N ALA A 70 -2.52 -11.16 -4.48
CA ALA A 70 -1.70 -12.08 -5.26
C ALA A 70 -0.31 -11.52 -5.58
N GLY A 71 0.01 -10.29 -5.19
CA GLY A 71 1.35 -9.72 -5.30
C GLY A 71 1.62 -8.94 -6.57
N ASP A 72 0.61 -8.67 -7.39
CA ASP A 72 0.79 -7.85 -8.59
C ASP A 72 1.14 -6.40 -8.21
N ALA A 73 2.30 -5.92 -8.65
CA ALA A 73 2.85 -4.63 -8.20
C ALA A 73 2.06 -3.42 -8.74
N ASP A 74 1.54 -3.52 -9.96
CA ASP A 74 0.70 -2.48 -10.56
C ASP A 74 -0.66 -2.41 -9.84
N ALA A 75 -1.27 -3.56 -9.57
CA ALA A 75 -2.51 -3.64 -8.79
C ALA A 75 -2.34 -3.10 -7.37
N GLN A 76 -1.20 -3.39 -6.72
CA GLN A 76 -0.86 -2.81 -5.42
C GLN A 76 -0.72 -1.28 -5.50
N ASN A 77 -0.05 -0.76 -6.52
CA ASN A 77 0.04 0.69 -6.74
C ASN A 77 -1.36 1.31 -6.92
N ASP A 78 -2.18 0.75 -7.79
CA ASP A 78 -3.51 1.27 -8.12
C ASP A 78 -4.46 1.20 -6.93
N LEU A 79 -4.41 0.10 -6.17
CA LEU A 79 -5.16 -0.04 -4.93
C LEU A 79 -4.68 0.96 -3.86
N GLY A 80 -3.38 1.24 -3.80
CA GLY A 80 -2.81 2.29 -2.98
C GLY A 80 -3.40 3.66 -3.32
N GLN A 81 -3.50 4.00 -4.60
CA GLN A 81 -4.12 5.24 -5.07
C GLN A 81 -5.61 5.30 -4.73
N LEU A 82 -6.35 4.20 -4.93
CA LEU A 82 -7.77 4.09 -4.57
C LEU A 82 -8.00 4.41 -3.08
N PHE A 83 -7.19 3.85 -2.19
CA PHE A 83 -7.30 4.13 -0.76
C PHE A 83 -6.87 5.55 -0.40
N LEU A 84 -5.88 6.10 -1.10
CA LEU A 84 -5.42 7.46 -0.86
C LEU A 84 -6.53 8.49 -1.18
N VAL A 85 -7.20 8.35 -2.32
CA VAL A 85 -8.33 9.22 -2.72
C VAL A 85 -9.55 9.01 -1.83
N SER A 86 -9.71 7.79 -1.29
CA SER A 86 -10.78 7.45 -0.33
C SER A 86 -10.49 7.91 1.10
N GLY A 87 -9.42 8.69 1.33
CA GLY A 87 -9.06 9.19 2.66
C GLY A 87 -8.59 8.11 3.64
N LYS A 88 -8.04 7.00 3.13
CA LYS A 88 -7.51 5.87 3.90
C LYS A 88 -5.98 5.77 3.75
N PRO A 89 -5.22 6.73 4.30
CA PRO A 89 -3.79 6.83 4.01
C PRO A 89 -2.97 5.68 4.61
N HIS A 90 -3.41 5.02 5.68
CA HIS A 90 -2.72 3.85 6.24
C HIS A 90 -2.80 2.63 5.29
N ALA A 91 -3.98 2.38 4.72
CA ALA A 91 -4.16 1.35 3.69
C ALA A 91 -3.37 1.68 2.42
N ALA A 92 -3.42 2.94 1.98
CA ALA A 92 -2.64 3.41 0.84
C ALA A 92 -1.13 3.18 1.04
N PHE A 93 -0.60 3.59 2.19
CA PHE A 93 0.80 3.40 2.55
C PHE A 93 1.20 1.92 2.54
N TYR A 94 0.37 1.03 3.10
CA TYR A 94 0.61 -0.41 3.09
C TYR A 94 0.80 -0.95 1.66
N TRP A 95 -0.10 -0.59 0.75
CA TRP A 95 -0.04 -1.06 -0.64
C TRP A 95 1.11 -0.45 -1.44
N PHE A 96 1.36 0.85 -1.29
CA PHE A 96 2.53 1.47 -1.92
C PHE A 96 3.84 0.86 -1.42
N ALA A 97 3.94 0.51 -0.14
CA ALA A 97 5.12 -0.13 0.42
C ALA A 97 5.38 -1.52 -0.21
N LEU A 98 4.34 -2.32 -0.43
CA LEU A 98 4.46 -3.61 -1.10
C LEU A 98 4.90 -3.44 -2.56
N ALA A 99 4.25 -2.56 -3.32
CA ALA A 99 4.60 -2.31 -4.73
C ALA A 99 6.03 -1.74 -4.88
N ALA A 100 6.42 -0.81 -4.00
CA ALA A 100 7.77 -0.21 -3.99
C ALA A 100 8.88 -1.24 -3.68
N GLN A 101 8.60 -2.25 -2.86
CA GLN A 101 9.53 -3.36 -2.61
C GLN A 101 9.78 -4.20 -3.87
N GLN A 102 8.82 -4.23 -4.79
CA GLN A 102 8.91 -4.92 -6.08
C GLN A 102 9.53 -4.05 -7.19
N ASN A 103 10.08 -2.90 -6.82
CA ASN A 103 10.64 -1.90 -7.72
C ASN A 103 9.65 -1.15 -8.61
N GLN A 104 8.36 -1.07 -8.25
CA GLN A 104 7.38 -0.28 -8.98
C GLN A 104 7.64 1.24 -8.83
N PRO A 105 8.04 1.98 -9.89
CA PRO A 105 8.50 3.36 -9.73
C PRO A 105 7.41 4.34 -9.30
N ASP A 106 6.18 4.20 -9.79
CA ASP A 106 5.05 5.06 -9.37
C ASP A 106 4.76 4.89 -7.87
N ALA A 107 4.72 3.65 -7.40
CA ALA A 107 4.50 3.35 -5.99
C ALA A 107 5.62 3.88 -5.10
N MET A 108 6.88 3.84 -5.54
CA MET A 108 8.00 4.46 -4.82
C MET A 108 7.81 5.97 -4.69
N GLN A 109 7.38 6.65 -5.75
CA GLN A 109 7.11 8.08 -5.67
C GLN A 109 5.97 8.36 -4.68
N TRP A 110 4.88 7.60 -4.71
CA TRP A 110 3.78 7.73 -3.77
C TRP A 110 4.19 7.43 -2.32
N LEU A 111 4.98 6.37 -2.11
CA LEU A 111 5.53 6.02 -0.81
C LEU A 111 6.42 7.12 -0.25
N GLY A 112 7.27 7.70 -1.09
CA GLY A 112 8.09 8.84 -0.71
C GLY A 112 7.24 10.05 -0.31
N HIS A 113 6.18 10.34 -1.07
CA HIS A 113 5.22 11.38 -0.73
C HIS A 113 4.48 11.11 0.59
N CYS A 114 4.16 9.86 0.91
CA CYS A 114 3.59 9.48 2.19
C CYS A 114 4.52 9.82 3.36
N TYR A 115 5.79 9.47 3.25
CA TYR A 115 6.79 9.80 4.28
C TYR A 115 7.03 11.30 4.43
N VAL A 116 7.17 12.06 3.34
CA VAL A 116 7.38 13.52 3.39
C VAL A 116 6.22 14.25 4.08
N ASN A 117 4.98 13.77 3.88
CA ASN A 117 3.78 14.45 4.38
C ASN A 117 3.18 13.79 5.64
N GLY A 118 3.76 12.69 6.13
CA GLY A 118 3.19 11.91 7.23
C GLY A 118 1.82 11.30 6.90
N LYS A 119 1.57 10.90 5.64
CA LYS A 119 0.30 10.28 5.24
C LYS A 119 0.34 8.78 5.48
N GLY A 120 -0.36 8.33 6.51
CA GLY A 120 -0.49 6.90 6.84
C GLY A 120 0.74 6.31 7.53
N VAL A 121 1.74 7.15 7.79
CA VAL A 121 2.99 6.84 8.48
C VAL A 121 3.49 8.10 9.17
N ALA A 122 4.36 7.97 10.17
CA ALA A 122 5.05 9.11 10.75
C ALA A 122 5.85 9.87 9.67
N LYS A 123 5.86 11.20 9.76
CA LYS A 123 6.62 12.05 8.83
C LYS A 123 8.12 11.74 8.96
N ASP A 124 8.76 11.46 7.82
CA ASP A 124 10.20 11.25 7.71
C ASP A 124 10.66 11.75 6.32
N GLU A 125 11.23 12.94 6.27
CA GLU A 125 11.64 13.54 5.00
C GLU A 125 12.81 12.79 4.35
N ASN A 126 13.73 12.23 5.13
CA ASN A 126 14.89 11.51 4.62
C ASN A 126 14.46 10.21 3.95
N MET A 127 13.58 9.44 4.61
CA MET A 127 12.98 8.24 4.04
C MET A 127 12.18 8.59 2.77
N GLY A 128 11.46 9.70 2.80
CA GLY A 128 10.70 10.21 1.66
C GLY A 128 11.57 10.50 0.43
N VAL A 129 12.64 11.28 0.63
CA VAL A 129 13.60 11.61 -0.43
C VAL A 129 14.31 10.36 -0.95
N MET A 130 14.65 9.41 -0.07
CA MET A 130 15.26 8.14 -0.48
C MET A 130 14.37 7.37 -1.48
N TRP A 131 13.08 7.22 -1.19
CA TRP A 131 12.15 6.54 -2.10
C TRP A 131 11.92 7.30 -3.40
N ILE A 132 11.80 8.63 -3.35
CA ILE A 132 11.70 9.47 -4.55
C ILE A 132 12.97 9.35 -5.40
N ALA A 133 14.16 9.36 -4.81
CA ALA A 133 15.42 9.17 -5.51
C ALA A 133 15.49 7.80 -6.19
N LYS A 134 15.02 6.74 -5.52
CA LYS A 134 14.94 5.40 -6.10
C LYS A 134 13.98 5.35 -7.30
N ALA A 135 12.82 5.99 -7.20
CA ALA A 135 11.87 6.12 -8.32
C ALA A 135 12.50 6.88 -9.51
N ALA A 136 13.20 7.98 -9.24
CA ALA A 136 13.87 8.78 -10.25
C ALA A 136 14.97 8.00 -10.99
N ALA A 137 15.75 7.20 -10.25
CA ALA A 137 16.77 6.32 -10.80
C ALA A 137 16.20 5.23 -11.72
N LEU A 138 14.95 4.84 -11.50
CA LEU A 138 14.20 3.91 -12.36
C LEU A 138 13.40 4.60 -13.47
N GLY A 139 13.62 5.89 -13.71
CA GLY A 139 13.02 6.60 -14.84
C GLY A 139 11.68 7.28 -14.56
N HIS A 140 11.19 7.30 -13.31
CA HIS A 140 9.91 7.95 -12.99
C HIS A 140 10.01 9.48 -13.17
N VAL A 141 9.29 10.02 -14.16
CA VAL A 141 9.43 11.40 -14.64
C VAL A 141 9.16 12.43 -13.54
N ILE A 142 8.09 12.26 -12.76
CA ILE A 142 7.75 13.19 -11.68
C ILE A 142 8.84 13.17 -10.60
N ALA A 143 9.37 11.98 -10.29
CA ALA A 143 10.41 11.84 -9.28
C ALA A 143 11.74 12.45 -9.75
N GLN A 144 12.08 12.32 -11.04
CA GLN A 144 13.24 13.01 -11.62
C GLN A 144 13.12 14.53 -11.47
N GLY A 145 11.96 15.11 -11.78
CA GLY A 145 11.70 16.54 -11.56
C GLY A 145 11.81 16.95 -10.09
N GLN A 146 11.29 16.12 -9.17
CA GLN A 146 11.43 16.35 -7.72
C GLN A 146 12.90 16.36 -7.29
N MET A 147 13.70 15.40 -7.76
CA MET A 147 15.13 15.32 -7.43
C MET A 147 15.93 16.48 -8.01
N GLN A 148 15.66 16.89 -9.24
CA GLN A 148 16.29 18.07 -9.85
C GLN A 148 16.00 19.34 -9.04
N GLY A 149 14.76 19.53 -8.60
CA GLY A 149 14.36 20.65 -7.75
C GLY A 149 15.07 20.66 -6.40
N LEU A 150 15.26 19.49 -5.77
CA LEU A 150 15.98 19.35 -4.50
C LEU A 150 17.48 19.68 -4.66
N ILE A 151 18.13 19.16 -5.71
CA ILE A 151 19.55 19.43 -5.98
C ILE A 151 19.76 20.91 -6.30
N GLY A 152 18.90 21.51 -7.13
CA GLY A 152 18.97 22.93 -7.47
C GLY A 152 18.88 23.84 -6.23
N ARG A 153 18.00 23.51 -5.28
CA ARG A 153 17.90 24.23 -4.00
C ARG A 153 19.14 24.07 -3.12
N ALA A 154 19.72 22.87 -3.07
CA ALA A 154 20.94 22.62 -2.31
C ALA A 154 22.13 23.43 -2.86
N LEU A 155 22.27 23.50 -4.19
CA LEU A 155 23.32 24.27 -4.85
C LEU A 155 23.13 25.79 -4.73
N ALA A 156 21.88 26.25 -4.62
CA ALA A 156 21.56 27.66 -4.43
C ALA A 156 21.75 28.15 -2.97
N ASN A 157 21.97 27.25 -2.01
CA ASN A 157 22.06 27.59 -0.59
C ASN A 157 23.42 27.16 0.01
N PRO A 158 24.49 27.97 -0.16
CA PRO A 158 25.87 27.58 0.14
C PRO A 158 26.21 27.40 1.63
N ALA A 159 25.23 27.54 2.53
CA ALA A 159 25.45 27.45 3.99
C ALA A 159 25.38 26.01 4.56
N THR A 160 25.09 24.99 3.74
CA THR A 160 24.86 23.61 4.24
C THR A 160 25.96 22.61 3.85
N THR A 161 27.00 23.06 3.12
CA THR A 161 28.14 22.24 2.69
C THR A 161 29.43 22.61 3.42
N ALA A 162 29.37 22.70 4.74
CA ALA A 162 30.54 22.88 5.61
C ALA A 162 30.66 21.69 6.57
#